data_AF-A0A9D1FTC7-F1
#
_entry.id   AF-A0A9D1FTC7-F1
#
_cell.length_a   1.000
_cell.length_b   1.000
_cell.length_c   1.000
_cell.angle_alpha   90.00
_cell.angle_beta   90.00
_cell.angle_gamma   90.00
#
_symmetry.space_group_name_H-M   'P 1'
#
loop_
_entity.id
_entity.type
_entity.pdbx_description
1 polymer ?
#
loop_
_entity_poly.entity_id
_entity_poly.type
_entity_poly.pdbx_seq_one_letter_code
_entity_poly.pdbx_strand_id
1 'polypeptide(L)'
;MAALVKKYRIGKNRLAQGLLKGFSLSDSGELRASGEASRRLVYLGALDGVQPDFAWGRLAFEAELGDGMALGVRIFASNEARFVRKGVLTEVDDFLLDESVGEEPKAALFLAAGCLEAVGVTDLLLNGLSGRYLWISVEVLGTGNAVLKNFRVYSPEDNFFNSFPEVYRTDGDFFRRYLSIFNVMYADFQEKIDALDQYLDLDTAPTALLPVFAHWLGLELDGNFLDDSQLRILLKNAFSLICAKGTRKAIVGVVRILTDAPVYVLERQSSQGKEAPYDFTVLLQCVPDERLYSQLKFLINQFKPLRSRVSLVFLDNCGRLDSFACLDLNAAVSEPEPGRADKGAALNGLVCLQ
;
A
#
# COMPACT_ATOMS: atom_id res chain seq x y z
N MET A 1 -5.80 -10.21 35.41
CA MET A 1 -5.07 -9.50 34.33
C MET A 1 -5.21 -10.36 33.10
N ALA A 2 -5.93 -9.89 32.07
CA ALA A 2 -6.03 -10.60 30.81
C ALA A 2 -4.61 -10.74 30.24
N ALA A 3 -4.13 -11.96 30.11
CA ALA A 3 -2.84 -12.21 29.49
C ALA A 3 -2.94 -11.76 28.03
N LEU A 4 -1.98 -10.92 27.63
CA LEU A 4 -1.93 -10.36 26.28
C LEU A 4 -1.79 -11.53 25.30
N VAL A 5 -2.68 -11.60 24.30
CA VAL A 5 -2.56 -12.56 23.19
C VAL A 5 -1.20 -12.36 22.56
N LYS A 6 -0.29 -13.32 22.79
CA LYS A 6 1.01 -13.31 22.13
C LYS A 6 0.79 -13.64 20.67
N LYS A 7 0.95 -12.62 19.83
CA LYS A 7 0.94 -12.73 18.37
C LYS A 7 2.38 -12.72 17.88
N TYR A 8 2.80 -13.81 17.26
CA TYR A 8 4.11 -13.92 16.64
C TYR A 8 3.96 -13.68 15.14
N ARG A 9 4.41 -12.51 14.67
CA ARG A 9 4.51 -12.22 13.24
C ARG A 9 5.86 -12.72 12.73
N ILE A 10 5.85 -13.59 11.73
CA ILE A 10 7.06 -14.08 11.08
C ILE A 10 7.39 -13.10 9.95
N GLY A 11 8.21 -12.09 10.27
CA GLY A 11 8.63 -11.06 9.32
C GLY A 11 9.86 -11.47 8.50
N LYS A 12 10.29 -10.55 7.62
CA LYS A 12 11.44 -10.70 6.70
C LYS A 12 12.69 -11.31 7.36
N ASN A 13 13.10 -10.80 8.53
CA ASN A 13 14.31 -11.26 9.21
C ASN A 13 14.26 -12.75 9.57
N ARG A 14 13.11 -13.24 10.01
CA ARG A 14 12.96 -14.65 10.40
C ARG A 14 12.81 -15.55 9.18
N LEU A 15 12.15 -15.08 8.13
CA LEU A 15 12.09 -15.79 6.84
C LEU A 15 13.48 -15.89 6.21
N ALA A 16 14.31 -14.85 6.31
CA ALA A 16 15.68 -14.82 5.81
C ALA A 16 16.64 -15.74 6.60
N GLN A 17 16.36 -15.98 7.87
CA GLN A 17 17.08 -16.96 8.71
C GLN A 17 16.59 -18.40 8.49
N GLY A 18 15.47 -18.58 7.78
CA GLY A 18 14.95 -19.90 7.42
C GLY A 18 15.71 -20.54 6.26
N LEU A 19 15.56 -21.85 6.10
CA LEU A 19 16.04 -22.55 4.91
C LEU A 19 14.98 -22.49 3.82
N LEU A 20 15.28 -21.78 2.74
CA LEU A 20 14.40 -21.57 1.60
C LEU A 20 14.90 -22.36 0.39
N LYS A 21 14.22 -23.44 0.02
CA LYS A 21 14.49 -24.22 -1.18
C LYS A 21 13.46 -23.90 -2.26
N GLY A 22 13.90 -23.24 -3.33
CA GLY A 22 13.03 -22.88 -4.47
C GLY A 22 12.15 -21.66 -4.23
N PHE A 23 12.36 -20.91 -3.14
CA PHE A 23 11.74 -19.61 -2.87
C PHE A 23 12.78 -18.51 -2.84
N SER A 24 12.43 -17.34 -3.37
CA SER A 24 13.16 -16.09 -3.19
C SER A 24 12.40 -15.17 -2.25
N LEU A 25 13.12 -14.48 -1.37
CA LEU A 25 12.54 -13.53 -0.42
C LEU A 25 12.52 -12.13 -1.03
N SER A 26 11.35 -11.50 -1.07
CA SER A 26 11.18 -10.12 -1.52
C SER A 26 11.48 -9.11 -0.40
N ASP A 27 11.69 -7.83 -0.78
CA ASP A 27 11.94 -6.77 0.20
C ASP A 27 10.77 -6.47 1.13
N SER A 28 9.54 -6.74 0.69
CA SER A 28 8.31 -6.65 1.50
C SER A 28 8.12 -7.83 2.47
N GLY A 29 8.98 -8.86 2.42
CA GLY A 29 8.89 -10.03 3.29
C GLY A 29 7.95 -11.13 2.77
N GLU A 30 7.66 -11.15 1.48
CA GLU A 30 6.92 -12.24 0.82
C GLU A 30 7.89 -13.27 0.25
N LEU A 31 7.53 -14.55 0.35
CA LEU A 31 8.24 -15.64 -0.32
C LEU A 31 7.63 -15.86 -1.69
N ARG A 32 8.43 -15.66 -2.74
CA ARG A 32 8.00 -15.82 -4.13
C ARG A 32 8.73 -17.00 -4.74
N ALA A 33 8.01 -17.77 -5.53
CA ALA A 33 8.62 -18.78 -6.37
C ALA A 33 8.08 -18.66 -7.79
N SER A 34 9.00 -18.72 -8.74
CA SER A 34 8.73 -18.72 -10.17
C SER A 34 9.62 -19.78 -10.82
N GLY A 35 9.05 -20.68 -11.61
CA GLY A 35 9.82 -21.64 -12.42
C GLY A 35 9.34 -23.09 -12.37
N GLU A 36 10.14 -23.98 -12.96
CA GLU A 36 9.85 -25.41 -13.17
C GLU A 36 10.14 -26.31 -11.96
N ALA A 37 10.64 -25.76 -10.85
CA ALA A 37 10.87 -26.54 -9.64
C ALA A 37 9.56 -27.18 -9.17
N SER A 38 9.48 -28.52 -9.25
CA SER A 38 8.29 -29.29 -8.93
C SER A 38 8.01 -29.36 -7.42
N ARG A 39 9.03 -29.08 -6.59
CA ARG A 39 8.96 -29.10 -5.13
C ARG A 39 9.71 -27.91 -4.56
N ARG A 40 9.05 -27.18 -3.66
CA ARG A 40 9.59 -26.00 -2.98
C ARG A 40 9.32 -26.14 -1.49
N LEU A 41 10.32 -25.82 -0.68
CA LEU A 41 10.28 -26.09 0.76
C LEU A 41 10.80 -24.90 1.54
N VAL A 42 10.16 -24.65 2.68
CA VAL A 42 10.53 -23.63 3.64
C VAL A 42 10.61 -24.30 5.01
N TYR A 43 11.75 -24.14 5.68
CA TYR A 43 11.90 -24.49 7.09
C TYR A 43 12.14 -23.21 7.90
N LEU A 44 11.33 -22.99 8.92
CA LEU A 44 11.45 -21.86 9.83
C LEU A 44 12.15 -22.29 11.12
N GLY A 45 13.03 -21.45 11.64
CA GLY A 45 13.64 -21.66 12.96
C GLY A 45 12.62 -21.55 14.09
N ALA A 46 12.97 -22.11 15.27
CA ALA A 46 12.07 -22.26 16.41
C ALA A 46 11.40 -20.94 16.84
N LEU A 47 10.08 -20.95 16.99
CA LEU A 47 9.36 -19.90 17.72
C LEU A 47 9.39 -20.23 19.21
N ASP A 48 9.81 -19.29 20.07
CA ASP A 48 9.93 -19.48 21.52
C ASP A 48 8.70 -18.90 22.26
N GLY A 49 7.95 -19.78 22.92
CA GLY A 49 6.84 -19.48 23.82
C GLY A 49 7.28 -18.95 25.19
N VAL A 50 8.59 -18.97 25.49
CA VAL A 50 9.27 -18.61 26.74
C VAL A 50 9.06 -19.62 27.87
N GLN A 51 7.85 -20.16 28.02
CA GLN A 51 7.49 -21.10 29.07
C GLN A 51 7.50 -22.55 28.57
N PRO A 52 7.88 -23.53 29.41
CA PRO A 52 7.66 -24.93 29.11
C PRO A 52 6.15 -25.22 29.01
N ASP A 53 5.80 -26.21 28.20
CA ASP A 53 4.42 -26.62 27.93
C ASP A 53 3.52 -25.48 27.43
N PHE A 54 4.12 -24.50 26.77
CA PHE A 54 3.37 -23.43 26.11
C PHE A 54 2.47 -24.05 25.04
N ALA A 55 1.16 -23.92 25.23
CA ALA A 55 0.21 -24.35 24.23
C ALA A 55 0.27 -23.39 23.04
N TRP A 56 0.20 -23.93 21.81
CA TRP A 56 0.09 -23.15 20.58
C TRP A 56 -1.34 -23.17 20.06
N GLY A 57 -1.80 -22.05 19.49
CA GLY A 57 -3.22 -21.86 19.17
C GLY A 57 -3.54 -22.01 17.71
N ARG A 58 -2.95 -21.15 16.87
CA ARG A 58 -3.28 -21.09 15.44
C ARG A 58 -2.06 -20.67 14.63
N LEU A 59 -1.89 -21.27 13.46
CA LEU A 59 -1.01 -20.78 12.39
C LEU A 59 -1.89 -20.27 11.25
N ALA A 60 -1.70 -19.03 10.84
CA ALA A 60 -2.35 -18.46 9.66
C ALA A 60 -1.32 -17.82 8.74
N PHE A 61 -1.48 -18.02 7.44
CA PHE A 61 -0.73 -17.32 6.41
C PHE A 61 -1.59 -17.20 5.15
N GLU A 62 -1.11 -16.45 4.17
CA GLU A 62 -1.75 -16.29 2.87
C GLU A 62 -0.91 -16.98 1.80
N ALA A 63 -1.56 -17.74 0.93
CA ALA A 63 -0.91 -18.43 -0.19
C ALA A 63 -1.67 -18.15 -1.48
N GLU A 64 -0.97 -17.60 -2.46
CA GLU A 64 -1.44 -17.45 -3.84
C GLU A 64 -0.70 -18.49 -4.68
N LEU A 65 -1.40 -19.54 -5.10
CA LEU A 65 -0.84 -20.70 -5.80
C LEU A 65 -1.43 -20.79 -7.20
N GLY A 66 -0.60 -21.14 -8.20
CA GLY A 66 -1.05 -21.43 -9.55
C GLY A 66 -1.84 -22.73 -9.66
N ASP A 67 -2.52 -22.92 -10.79
CA ASP A 67 -3.35 -24.10 -11.06
C ASP A 67 -2.55 -25.41 -10.95
N GLY A 68 -3.12 -26.39 -10.25
CA GLY A 68 -2.50 -27.71 -10.08
C GLY A 68 -1.38 -27.79 -9.03
N MET A 69 -1.17 -26.73 -8.25
CA MET A 69 -0.26 -26.76 -7.11
C MET A 69 -0.90 -27.31 -5.83
N ALA A 70 -0.11 -28.02 -5.03
CA ALA A 70 -0.51 -28.50 -3.72
C ALA A 70 0.36 -27.88 -2.63
N LEU A 71 -0.27 -27.53 -1.51
CA LEU A 71 0.36 -26.98 -0.31
C LEU A 71 0.37 -28.04 0.78
N GLY A 72 1.51 -28.26 1.43
CA GLY A 72 1.65 -29.09 2.62
C GLY A 72 2.26 -28.29 3.76
N VAL A 73 1.73 -28.46 4.97
CA VAL A 73 2.24 -27.80 6.17
C VAL A 73 2.50 -28.87 7.22
N ARG A 74 3.71 -28.88 7.79
CA ARG A 74 4.11 -29.76 8.89
C ARG A 74 4.54 -28.94 10.09
N ILE A 75 4.05 -29.29 11.27
CA ILE A 75 4.28 -28.51 12.49
C ILE A 75 4.49 -29.46 13.66
N PHE A 76 5.49 -29.21 14.50
CA PHE A 76 5.60 -29.88 15.79
C PHE A 76 6.07 -28.91 16.87
N ALA A 77 5.76 -29.24 18.13
CA ALA A 77 6.18 -28.49 19.30
C ALA A 77 6.98 -29.38 20.25
N SER A 78 7.98 -28.81 20.92
CA SER A 78 8.79 -29.50 21.93
C SER A 78 9.29 -28.52 22.99
N ASN A 79 9.48 -28.99 24.23
CA ASN A 79 10.16 -28.21 25.27
C ASN A 79 11.67 -28.15 25.09
N GLU A 80 12.23 -29.14 24.39
CA GLU A 80 13.65 -29.24 24.12
C GLU A 80 13.96 -28.80 22.69
N ALA A 81 14.89 -27.85 22.54
CA ALA A 81 15.42 -27.44 21.25
C ALA A 81 16.49 -28.39 20.71
N ARG A 82 16.77 -29.49 21.42
CA ARG A 82 17.86 -30.44 21.14
C ARG A 82 17.31 -31.84 20.98
N PHE A 83 17.96 -32.63 20.14
CA PHE A 83 17.66 -34.05 20.01
C PHE A 83 18.95 -34.84 19.79
N VAL A 84 18.90 -36.16 20.06
CA VAL A 84 20.05 -37.04 19.87
C VAL A 84 19.99 -37.63 18.47
N ARG A 85 21.01 -37.33 17.66
CA ARG A 85 21.17 -37.88 16.31
C ARG A 85 22.46 -38.69 16.25
N LYS A 86 22.37 -40.00 15.97
CA LYS A 86 23.53 -40.92 15.87
C LYS A 86 24.48 -40.81 17.10
N GLY A 87 23.92 -40.61 18.30
CA GLY A 87 24.68 -40.47 19.55
C GLY A 87 25.27 -39.08 19.82
N VAL A 88 25.02 -38.09 18.98
CA VAL A 88 25.45 -36.70 19.17
C VAL A 88 24.25 -35.81 19.50
N LEU A 89 24.41 -34.93 20.48
CA LEU A 89 23.43 -33.91 20.83
C LEU A 89 23.44 -32.83 19.74
N THR A 90 22.33 -32.61 19.05
CA THR A 90 22.22 -31.63 17.95
C THR A 90 21.05 -30.69 18.22
N GLU A 91 21.24 -29.39 17.99
CA GLU A 91 20.15 -28.40 18.01
C GLU A 91 19.22 -28.65 16.80
N VAL A 92 17.93 -28.58 17.04
CA VAL A 92 16.90 -28.81 16.00
C VAL A 92 17.00 -27.74 14.92
N ASP A 93 17.24 -26.48 15.29
CA ASP A 93 17.40 -25.38 14.34
C ASP A 93 18.59 -25.60 13.41
N ASP A 94 19.76 -25.95 13.97
CA ASP A 94 20.96 -26.25 13.17
C ASP A 94 20.68 -27.38 12.18
N PHE A 95 19.98 -28.43 12.61
CA PHE A 95 19.65 -29.56 11.75
C PHE A 95 18.61 -29.23 10.66
N LEU A 96 17.58 -28.46 10.97
CA LEU A 96 16.51 -28.10 10.04
C LEU A 96 16.96 -27.02 9.04
N LEU A 97 17.82 -26.11 9.46
CA LEU A 97 18.30 -25.00 8.64
C LEU A 97 19.55 -25.35 7.82
N ASP A 98 20.24 -26.45 8.14
CA ASP A 98 21.40 -26.92 7.36
C ASP A 98 21.00 -27.41 5.96
N GLU A 99 21.56 -26.77 4.93
CA GLU A 99 21.31 -27.10 3.53
C GLU A 99 21.94 -28.44 3.10
N SER A 100 23.00 -28.88 3.79
CA SER A 100 23.70 -30.15 3.51
C SER A 100 22.87 -31.38 3.90
N VAL A 101 21.92 -31.21 4.81
CA VAL A 101 21.01 -32.26 5.25
C VAL A 101 19.88 -32.42 4.23
N GLY A 102 19.75 -33.63 3.69
CA GLY A 102 18.67 -34.01 2.77
C GLY A 102 17.27 -33.87 3.38
N GLU A 103 16.24 -33.95 2.55
CA GLU A 103 14.85 -33.73 2.97
C GLU A 103 14.27 -34.91 3.77
N GLU A 104 14.61 -36.15 3.39
CA GLU A 104 14.16 -37.36 4.07
C GLU A 104 14.44 -37.38 5.58
N PRO A 105 15.68 -37.09 6.07
CA PRO A 105 15.94 -37.07 7.50
C PRO A 105 15.21 -35.93 8.21
N LYS A 106 14.91 -34.81 7.53
CA LYS A 106 14.10 -33.73 8.10
C LYS A 106 12.64 -34.16 8.24
N ALA A 107 12.05 -34.75 7.20
CA ALA A 107 10.71 -35.31 7.27
C ALA A 107 10.57 -36.39 8.35
N ALA A 108 11.59 -37.25 8.51
CA ALA A 108 11.62 -38.27 9.55
C ALA A 108 11.62 -37.66 10.96
N LEU A 109 12.29 -36.52 11.18
CA LEU A 109 12.25 -35.81 12.47
C LEU A 109 10.84 -35.31 12.79
N PHE A 110 10.18 -34.66 11.83
CA PHE A 110 8.79 -34.20 12.00
C PHE A 110 7.86 -35.37 12.36
N LEU A 111 7.97 -36.49 11.64
CA LEU A 111 7.16 -37.67 11.89
C LEU A 111 7.44 -38.29 13.27
N ALA A 112 8.70 -38.40 13.66
CA ALA A 112 9.10 -38.92 14.97
C ALA A 112 8.66 -38.02 16.13
N ALA A 113 8.58 -36.71 15.90
CA ALA A 113 8.12 -35.73 16.87
C ALA A 113 6.58 -35.63 16.99
N GLY A 114 5.83 -36.48 16.27
CA GLY A 114 4.37 -36.45 16.28
C GLY A 114 3.79 -35.20 15.63
N CYS A 115 4.35 -34.79 14.49
CA CYS A 115 3.92 -33.58 13.81
C CYS A 115 2.44 -33.60 13.40
N LEU A 116 1.83 -32.41 13.42
CA LEU A 116 0.58 -32.11 12.74
C LEU A 116 0.88 -31.86 11.27
N GLU A 117 0.23 -32.61 10.38
CA GLU A 117 0.29 -32.41 8.93
C GLU A 117 -1.06 -31.94 8.41
N ALA A 118 -1.05 -30.92 7.53
CA ALA A 118 -2.23 -30.49 6.79
C ALA A 118 -1.89 -30.24 5.32
N VAL A 119 -2.87 -30.46 4.44
CA VAL A 119 -2.72 -30.32 2.99
C VAL A 119 -3.78 -29.35 2.47
N GLY A 120 -3.36 -28.38 1.67
CA GLY A 120 -4.25 -27.40 1.02
C GLY A 120 -4.85 -26.36 1.96
N VAL A 121 -4.34 -26.24 3.18
CA VAL A 121 -4.88 -25.34 4.21
C VAL A 121 -3.83 -24.29 4.58
N THR A 122 -4.23 -23.02 4.62
CA THR A 122 -3.39 -21.89 5.03
C THR A 122 -3.69 -21.38 6.45
N ASP A 123 -4.74 -21.93 7.06
CA ASP A 123 -5.21 -21.62 8.40
C ASP A 123 -5.41 -22.89 9.22
N LEU A 124 -4.49 -23.15 10.16
CA LEU A 124 -4.45 -24.37 10.95
C LEU A 124 -4.65 -24.06 12.44
N LEU A 125 -5.59 -24.74 13.07
CA LEU A 125 -5.69 -24.82 14.52
C LEU A 125 -4.64 -25.79 15.06
N LEU A 126 -3.83 -25.34 16.00
CA LEU A 126 -2.74 -26.09 16.63
C LEU A 126 -3.18 -26.75 17.94
N ASN A 127 -4.48 -27.03 18.08
CA ASN A 127 -5.06 -27.60 19.29
C ASN A 127 -4.36 -28.91 19.68
N GLY A 128 -3.83 -28.96 20.89
CA GLY A 128 -3.11 -30.13 21.42
C GLY A 128 -1.60 -30.13 21.17
N LEU A 129 -1.05 -29.15 20.44
CA LEU A 129 0.40 -28.93 20.37
C LEU A 129 0.84 -28.05 21.55
N SER A 130 1.61 -28.64 22.46
CA SER A 130 2.22 -27.95 23.60
C SER A 130 3.72 -28.16 23.62
N GLY A 131 4.47 -27.08 23.82
CA GLY A 131 5.92 -27.11 23.94
C GLY A 131 6.50 -25.71 23.88
N ARG A 132 7.62 -25.48 24.56
CA ARG A 132 8.30 -24.18 24.55
C ARG A 132 8.61 -23.69 23.13
N TYR A 133 9.02 -24.60 22.24
CA TYR A 133 9.45 -24.29 20.89
C TYR A 133 8.48 -24.85 19.86
N LEU A 134 8.22 -24.09 18.79
CA LEU A 134 7.41 -24.52 17.63
C LEU A 134 8.22 -24.43 16.35
N TRP A 135 8.24 -25.53 15.59
CA TRP A 135 8.86 -25.60 14.27
C TRP A 135 7.81 -25.79 13.19
N ILE A 136 7.98 -25.06 12.09
CA ILE A 136 7.04 -25.01 10.98
C ILE A 136 7.81 -25.30 9.70
N SER A 137 7.29 -26.24 8.92
CA SER A 137 7.71 -26.49 7.54
C SER A 137 6.54 -26.29 6.60
N VAL A 138 6.78 -25.57 5.51
CA VAL A 138 5.80 -25.38 4.43
C VAL A 138 6.39 -25.92 3.14
N GLU A 139 5.60 -26.73 2.45
CA GLU A 139 5.92 -27.41 1.22
C GLU A 139 4.94 -26.99 0.14
N VAL A 140 5.43 -26.61 -1.04
CA VAL A 140 4.60 -26.35 -2.21
C VAL A 140 5.06 -27.26 -3.34
N LEU A 141 4.15 -28.09 -3.83
CA LEU A 141 4.35 -29.02 -4.94
C LEU A 141 3.64 -28.47 -6.19
N GLY A 142 4.29 -28.58 -7.35
CA GLY A 142 3.75 -28.17 -8.65
C GLY A 142 4.57 -27.09 -9.34
N THR A 143 4.37 -26.93 -10.65
CA THR A 143 5.08 -25.95 -11.49
C THR A 143 4.27 -24.67 -11.67
N GLY A 144 4.93 -23.51 -11.72
CA GLY A 144 4.26 -22.21 -11.87
C GLY A 144 4.65 -21.19 -10.80
N ASN A 145 3.78 -20.20 -10.58
CA ASN A 145 3.99 -19.12 -9.60
C ASN A 145 3.33 -19.43 -8.26
N ALA A 146 4.09 -19.24 -7.17
CA ALA A 146 3.58 -19.34 -5.81
C ALA A 146 4.06 -18.14 -4.99
N VAL A 147 3.16 -17.53 -4.23
CA VAL A 147 3.48 -16.45 -3.29
C VAL A 147 2.94 -16.82 -1.92
N LEU A 148 3.83 -16.88 -0.91
CA LEU A 148 3.47 -17.07 0.49
C LEU A 148 3.76 -15.79 1.26
N LYS A 149 2.77 -15.28 2.00
CA LYS A 149 2.89 -14.03 2.75
C LYS A 149 2.16 -14.08 4.07
N ASN A 150 2.50 -13.12 4.93
CA ASN A 150 1.76 -12.80 6.15
C ASN A 150 1.63 -13.95 7.17
N PHE A 151 2.73 -14.67 7.42
CA PHE A 151 2.81 -15.74 8.41
C PHE A 151 2.62 -15.24 9.85
N ARG A 152 1.67 -15.84 10.56
CA ARG A 152 1.21 -15.44 11.89
C ARG A 152 0.94 -16.67 12.75
N VAL A 153 1.50 -16.66 13.96
CA VAL A 153 1.22 -17.68 14.97
C VAL A 153 0.60 -17.03 16.20
N TYR A 154 -0.52 -17.58 16.65
CA TYR A 154 -1.28 -17.09 17.79
C TYR A 154 -1.18 -18.07 18.95
N SER A 155 -1.05 -17.52 20.15
CA SER A 155 -1.27 -18.26 21.40
C SER A 155 -2.73 -18.74 21.48
N PRO A 156 -2.99 -19.93 22.05
CA PRO A 156 -4.33 -20.50 22.23
C PRO A 156 -5.12 -19.80 23.33
N GLU A 157 -4.56 -18.81 24.01
CA GLU A 157 -5.32 -18.02 24.96
C GLU A 157 -6.40 -17.23 24.22
N ASP A 158 -7.54 -17.89 24.09
CA ASP A 158 -8.83 -17.34 23.71
C ASP A 158 -9.19 -16.30 24.78
N ASN A 159 -8.72 -15.06 24.61
CA ASN A 159 -9.15 -13.94 25.44
C ASN A 159 -10.69 -13.88 25.53
N PHE A 160 -11.37 -14.28 24.46
CA PHE A 160 -12.81 -14.45 24.42
C PHE A 160 -13.32 -15.55 25.36
N PHE A 161 -12.80 -16.78 25.27
CA PHE A 161 -13.24 -17.88 26.15
C PHE A 161 -13.00 -17.56 27.62
N ASN A 162 -11.86 -16.93 27.93
CA ASN A 162 -11.51 -16.52 29.29
C ASN A 162 -12.34 -15.33 29.79
N SER A 163 -12.96 -14.55 28.89
CA SER A 163 -13.90 -13.49 29.26
C SER A 163 -15.27 -14.03 29.69
N PHE A 164 -15.60 -15.28 29.37
CA PHE A 164 -16.87 -15.88 29.79
C PHE A 164 -16.81 -16.42 31.24
N PRO A 165 -17.95 -16.41 31.95
CA PRO A 165 -18.06 -17.00 33.29
C PRO A 165 -17.63 -18.46 33.33
N GLU A 166 -17.13 -18.89 34.48
CA GLU A 166 -16.53 -20.22 34.67
C GLU A 166 -17.47 -21.39 34.35
N VAL A 167 -18.77 -21.22 34.55
CA VAL A 167 -19.82 -22.20 34.23
C VAL A 167 -19.82 -22.60 32.75
N TYR A 168 -19.43 -21.69 31.84
CA TYR A 168 -19.32 -21.97 30.40
C TYR A 168 -17.94 -22.51 30.00
N ARG A 169 -16.97 -22.51 30.93
CA ARG A 169 -15.59 -22.94 30.66
C ARG A 169 -15.35 -24.41 31.00
N THR A 170 -16.14 -24.97 31.91
CA THR A 170 -16.09 -26.39 32.30
C THR A 170 -16.72 -27.27 31.21
N ASP A 171 -16.03 -28.33 30.77
CA ASP A 171 -16.48 -29.28 29.72
C ASP A 171 -16.81 -28.69 28.34
N GLY A 172 -16.21 -27.55 27.99
CA GLY A 172 -16.54 -26.76 26.81
C GLY A 172 -15.75 -27.05 25.54
N ASP A 173 -15.37 -28.29 25.22
CA ASP A 173 -14.52 -28.55 24.03
C ASP A 173 -15.22 -28.12 22.72
N PHE A 174 -16.54 -28.35 22.64
CA PHE A 174 -17.38 -27.79 21.57
C PHE A 174 -17.44 -26.26 21.63
N PHE A 175 -17.64 -25.68 22.81
CA PHE A 175 -17.79 -24.23 22.98
C PHE A 175 -16.49 -23.49 22.64
N ARG A 176 -15.32 -24.06 22.98
CA ARG A 176 -13.99 -23.59 22.55
C ARG A 176 -13.87 -23.60 21.04
N ARG A 177 -14.22 -24.71 20.38
CA ARG A 177 -14.19 -24.83 18.90
C ARG A 177 -15.20 -23.90 18.21
N TYR A 178 -16.35 -23.64 18.84
CA TYR A 178 -17.32 -22.69 18.31
C TYR A 178 -16.81 -21.26 18.42
N LEU A 179 -16.27 -20.87 19.59
CA LEU A 179 -15.72 -19.53 19.81
C LEU A 179 -14.44 -19.27 19.01
N SER A 180 -13.65 -20.30 18.69
CA SER A 180 -12.46 -20.12 17.85
C SER A 180 -12.81 -19.54 16.48
N ILE A 181 -13.97 -19.88 15.90
CA ILE A 181 -14.46 -19.29 14.64
C ILE A 181 -14.64 -17.77 14.77
N PHE A 182 -15.21 -17.31 15.89
CA PHE A 182 -15.37 -15.88 16.14
C PHE A 182 -14.03 -15.21 16.41
N ASN A 183 -13.14 -15.87 17.16
CA ASN A 183 -11.80 -15.34 17.41
C ASN A 183 -11.02 -15.12 16.12
N VAL A 184 -11.18 -16.01 15.14
CA VAL A 184 -10.63 -15.84 13.80
C VAL A 184 -11.16 -14.57 13.15
N MET A 185 -12.49 -14.41 13.08
CA MET A 185 -13.10 -13.22 12.47
C MET A 185 -12.69 -11.92 13.18
N TYR A 186 -12.69 -11.90 14.51
CA TYR A 186 -12.29 -10.73 15.29
C TYR A 186 -10.80 -10.40 15.13
N ALA A 187 -9.93 -11.41 15.06
CA ALA A 187 -8.51 -11.20 14.80
C ALA A 187 -8.28 -10.56 13.42
N ASP A 188 -9.02 -10.99 12.40
CA ASP A 188 -8.94 -10.40 11.05
C ASP A 188 -9.42 -8.95 11.03
N PHE A 189 -10.48 -8.62 11.79
CA PHE A 189 -10.92 -7.23 11.96
C PHE A 189 -9.90 -6.39 12.73
N GLN A 190 -9.35 -6.92 13.82
CA GLN A 190 -8.34 -6.22 14.61
C GLN A 190 -7.13 -5.88 13.76
N GLU A 191 -6.70 -6.77 12.87
CA GLU A 191 -5.61 -6.48 11.94
C GLU A 191 -5.91 -5.37 10.96
N LYS A 192 -7.13 -5.33 10.42
CA LYS A 192 -7.57 -4.24 9.55
C LYS A 192 -7.58 -2.90 10.30
N ILE A 193 -7.96 -2.91 11.58
CA ILE A 193 -7.95 -1.74 12.45
C ILE A 193 -6.52 -1.32 12.79
N ASP A 194 -5.65 -2.26 13.12
CA ASP A 194 -4.24 -2.00 13.44
C ASP A 194 -3.49 -1.43 12.23
N ALA A 195 -3.91 -1.80 11.01
CA ALA A 195 -3.37 -1.27 9.74
C ALA A 195 -4.09 0.00 9.25
N LEU A 196 -4.98 0.60 10.07
CA LEU A 196 -5.75 1.79 9.68
C LEU A 196 -4.84 3.00 9.36
N ASP A 197 -3.69 3.09 10.03
CA ASP A 197 -2.68 4.12 9.80
C ASP A 197 -2.19 4.14 8.34
N GLN A 198 -2.04 2.96 7.72
CA GLN A 198 -1.65 2.82 6.32
C GLN A 198 -2.70 3.39 5.35
N TYR A 199 -3.97 3.44 5.75
CA TYR A 199 -5.01 4.04 4.92
C TYR A 199 -5.03 5.57 5.01
N LEU A 200 -4.43 6.16 6.05
CA LEU A 200 -4.37 7.61 6.25
C LEU A 200 -3.15 8.26 5.60
N ASP A 201 -2.11 7.48 5.30
CA ASP A 201 -0.95 7.99 4.56
C ASP A 201 -1.30 8.24 3.09
N LEU A 202 -1.18 9.48 2.65
CA LEU A 202 -1.57 9.93 1.30
C LEU A 202 -0.80 9.22 0.18
N ASP A 203 0.41 8.74 0.45
CA ASP A 203 1.22 8.03 -0.55
C ASP A 203 0.76 6.59 -0.77
N THR A 204 0.29 5.93 0.29
CA THR A 204 -0.11 4.51 0.26
C THR A 204 -1.62 4.30 0.24
N ALA A 205 -2.41 5.34 0.55
CA ALA A 205 -3.86 5.28 0.58
C ALA A 205 -4.47 4.88 -0.78
N PRO A 206 -5.53 4.05 -0.77
CA PRO A 206 -6.33 3.75 -1.94
C PRO A 206 -6.90 5.01 -2.60
N THR A 207 -6.89 5.06 -3.94
CA THR A 207 -7.39 6.21 -4.72
C THR A 207 -8.81 6.62 -4.35
N ALA A 208 -9.68 5.64 -4.04
CA ALA A 208 -11.07 5.89 -3.65
C ALA A 208 -11.23 6.73 -2.36
N LEU A 209 -10.21 6.75 -1.47
CA LEU A 209 -10.24 7.55 -0.24
C LEU A 209 -9.76 8.99 -0.46
N LEU A 210 -9.01 9.28 -1.53
CA LEU A 210 -8.45 10.61 -1.76
C LEU A 210 -9.54 11.70 -1.89
N PRO A 211 -10.67 11.50 -2.60
CA PRO A 211 -11.76 12.47 -2.60
C PRO A 211 -12.39 12.68 -1.23
N VAL A 212 -12.43 11.65 -0.38
CA VAL A 212 -12.94 11.75 1.00
C VAL A 212 -12.02 12.64 1.83
N PHE A 213 -10.71 12.48 1.69
CA PHE A 213 -9.72 13.35 2.36
C PHE A 213 -9.81 14.80 1.88
N ALA A 214 -10.05 15.01 0.58
CA ALA A 214 -10.29 16.35 0.05
C ALA A 214 -11.55 16.99 0.66
N HIS A 215 -12.63 16.21 0.76
CA HIS A 215 -13.88 16.65 1.39
C HIS A 215 -13.69 17.03 2.86
N TRP A 216 -12.90 16.26 3.63
CA TRP A 216 -12.56 16.61 5.02
C TRP A 216 -11.82 17.94 5.14
N LEU A 217 -11.03 18.30 4.12
CA LEU A 217 -10.32 19.57 4.03
C LEU A 217 -11.19 20.70 3.45
N GLY A 218 -12.47 20.44 3.14
CA GLY A 218 -13.39 21.41 2.55
C GLY A 218 -13.10 21.71 1.08
N LEU A 219 -12.45 20.78 0.37
CA LEU A 219 -12.26 20.82 -1.07
C LEU A 219 -13.31 19.94 -1.74
N GLU A 220 -14.02 20.50 -2.71
CA GLU A 220 -15.01 19.77 -3.50
C GLU A 220 -14.29 19.18 -4.72
N LEU A 221 -14.24 17.87 -4.83
CA LEU A 221 -13.63 17.16 -5.96
C LEU A 221 -14.63 16.16 -6.52
N ASP A 222 -15.69 16.70 -7.12
CA ASP A 222 -16.72 15.87 -7.75
C ASP A 222 -16.31 15.56 -9.19
N GLY A 223 -16.02 14.29 -9.48
CA GLY A 223 -15.65 13.81 -10.81
C GLY A 223 -14.15 13.64 -11.00
N ASN A 224 -13.77 12.82 -11.98
CA ASN A 224 -12.39 12.42 -12.33
C ASN A 224 -11.55 13.58 -12.92
N PHE A 225 -11.65 14.76 -12.33
CA PHE A 225 -11.05 16.00 -12.80
C PHE A 225 -9.54 16.01 -12.63
N LEU A 226 -9.01 15.38 -11.59
CA LEU A 226 -7.57 15.30 -11.33
C LEU A 226 -7.10 13.85 -11.41
N ASP A 227 -5.89 13.67 -11.95
CA ASP A 227 -5.24 12.36 -11.92
C ASP A 227 -4.75 12.07 -10.49
N ASP A 228 -4.63 10.79 -10.12
CA ASP A 228 -4.28 10.33 -8.77
C ASP A 228 -3.01 11.01 -8.20
N SER A 229 -2.00 11.22 -9.06
CA SER A 229 -0.75 11.89 -8.68
C SER A 229 -0.97 13.35 -8.32
N GLN A 230 -1.72 14.08 -9.13
CA GLN A 230 -2.05 15.50 -8.91
C GLN A 230 -2.90 15.64 -7.64
N LEU A 231 -3.85 14.72 -7.43
CA LEU A 231 -4.69 14.70 -6.24
C LEU A 231 -3.89 14.50 -4.95
N ARG A 232 -2.93 13.57 -4.95
CA ARG A 232 -2.02 13.38 -3.81
C ARG A 232 -1.16 14.61 -3.55
N ILE A 233 -0.63 15.25 -4.59
CA ILE A 233 0.16 16.49 -4.45
C ILE A 233 -0.71 17.63 -3.90
N LEU A 234 -1.95 17.76 -4.38
CA LEU A 234 -2.91 18.73 -3.86
C LEU A 234 -3.17 18.49 -2.38
N LEU A 235 -3.48 17.27 -1.97
CA LEU A 235 -3.77 16.92 -0.58
C LEU A 235 -2.57 17.17 0.35
N LYS A 236 -1.35 16.82 -0.09
CA LYS A 236 -0.12 17.11 0.67
C LYS A 236 0.09 18.60 0.92
N ASN A 237 -0.29 19.45 -0.03
CA ASN A 237 -0.15 20.91 0.07
C ASN A 237 -1.43 21.61 0.55
N ALA A 238 -2.55 20.88 0.66
CA ALA A 238 -3.88 21.46 0.86
C ALA A 238 -3.95 22.29 2.13
N PHE A 239 -3.39 21.81 3.24
CA PHE A 239 -3.38 22.57 4.50
C PHE A 239 -2.73 23.96 4.34
N SER A 240 -1.57 24.03 3.69
CA SER A 240 -0.85 25.28 3.42
C SER A 240 -1.65 26.23 2.52
N LEU A 241 -2.31 25.67 1.49
CA LEU A 241 -3.15 26.43 0.57
C LEU A 241 -4.42 26.96 1.23
N ILE A 242 -5.06 26.16 2.08
CA ILE A 242 -6.27 26.54 2.83
C ILE A 242 -5.94 27.65 3.82
N CYS A 243 -4.81 27.56 4.53
CA CYS A 243 -4.36 28.62 5.43
C CYS A 243 -4.10 29.96 4.70
N ALA A 244 -3.68 29.88 3.44
CA ALA A 244 -3.41 31.04 2.60
C ALA A 244 -4.57 31.39 1.66
N LYS A 245 -5.78 30.85 1.88
CA LYS A 245 -6.94 31.02 1.00
C LYS A 245 -7.24 32.51 0.77
N GLY A 246 -7.58 32.85 -0.47
CA GLY A 246 -7.83 34.23 -0.89
C GLY A 246 -6.56 35.07 -1.12
N THR A 247 -5.36 34.54 -0.89
CA THR A 247 -4.11 35.26 -1.18
C THR A 247 -3.52 34.87 -2.54
N ARG A 248 -2.68 35.74 -3.11
CA ARG A 248 -1.87 35.43 -4.30
C ARG A 248 -1.08 34.13 -4.14
N LYS A 249 -0.57 33.84 -2.93
CA LYS A 249 0.22 32.63 -2.64
C LYS A 249 -0.60 31.36 -2.86
N ALA A 250 -1.85 31.31 -2.40
CA ALA A 250 -2.72 30.15 -2.62
C ALA A 250 -3.05 29.96 -4.11
N ILE A 251 -3.38 31.04 -4.83
CA ILE A 251 -3.68 30.97 -6.26
C ILE A 251 -2.48 30.45 -7.06
N VAL A 252 -1.28 31.00 -6.81
CA VAL A 252 -0.05 30.52 -7.45
C VAL A 252 0.25 29.07 -7.07
N GLY A 253 0.04 28.69 -5.82
CA GLY A 253 0.26 27.32 -5.35
C GLY A 253 -0.66 26.30 -6.01
N VAL A 254 -1.95 26.61 -6.17
CA VAL A 254 -2.94 25.76 -6.86
C VAL A 254 -2.55 25.55 -8.32
N VAL A 255 -2.18 26.61 -9.01
CA VAL A 255 -1.75 26.53 -10.41
C VAL A 255 -0.49 25.66 -10.55
N ARG A 256 0.47 25.82 -9.64
CA ARG A 256 1.72 25.04 -9.62
C ARG A 256 1.52 23.53 -9.42
N ILE A 257 0.39 23.11 -8.85
CA ILE A 257 0.08 21.68 -8.69
C ILE A 257 -0.31 21.05 -10.03
N LEU A 258 -0.93 21.83 -10.93
CA LEU A 258 -1.36 21.36 -12.25
C LEU A 258 -0.34 21.64 -13.34
N THR A 259 0.47 22.68 -13.19
CA THR A 259 1.44 23.12 -14.21
C THR A 259 2.75 23.55 -13.57
N ASP A 260 3.89 23.15 -14.13
CA ASP A 260 5.21 23.66 -13.73
C ASP A 260 5.55 25.03 -14.33
N ALA A 261 4.62 25.62 -15.09
CA ALA A 261 4.82 26.90 -15.76
C ALA A 261 4.88 28.09 -14.79
N PRO A 262 5.62 29.17 -15.14
CA PRO A 262 5.59 30.41 -14.38
C PRO A 262 4.20 31.06 -14.44
N VAL A 263 3.75 31.54 -13.28
CA VAL A 263 2.40 32.09 -13.06
C VAL A 263 2.51 33.53 -12.59
N TYR A 264 1.83 34.43 -13.28
CA TYR A 264 1.74 35.83 -12.89
C TYR A 264 0.30 36.18 -12.52
N VAL A 265 0.13 36.90 -11.41
CA VAL A 265 -1.18 37.34 -10.94
C VAL A 265 -1.21 38.86 -11.01
N LEU A 266 -2.07 39.40 -11.86
CA LEU A 266 -2.30 40.82 -12.02
C LEU A 266 -3.58 41.21 -11.28
N GLU A 267 -3.46 42.13 -10.33
CA GLU A 267 -4.59 42.66 -9.57
C GLU A 267 -5.12 43.93 -10.23
N ARG A 268 -6.41 44.25 -10.00
CA ARG A 268 -7.09 45.47 -10.47
C ARG A 268 -7.28 45.58 -11.99
N GLN A 269 -6.96 44.53 -12.74
CA GLN A 269 -7.14 44.51 -14.19
C GLN A 269 -8.18 43.46 -14.60
N SER A 270 -9.20 43.94 -15.31
CA SER A 270 -10.11 43.07 -16.06
C SER A 270 -9.47 42.63 -17.38
N SER A 271 -10.01 41.57 -17.98
CA SER A 271 -9.54 41.09 -19.28
C SER A 271 -9.72 42.10 -20.43
N GLN A 272 -10.41 43.22 -20.18
CA GLN A 272 -10.66 44.29 -21.16
C GLN A 272 -9.89 45.58 -20.82
N GLY A 273 -8.91 45.53 -19.91
CA GLY A 273 -8.09 46.70 -19.56
C GLY A 273 -8.81 47.78 -18.75
N LYS A 274 -10.03 47.52 -18.25
CA LYS A 274 -10.75 48.42 -17.34
C LYS A 274 -10.33 48.15 -15.90
N GLU A 275 -10.17 49.22 -15.11
CA GLU A 275 -9.91 49.13 -13.68
C GLU A 275 -11.08 48.43 -12.96
N ALA A 276 -10.79 47.28 -12.36
CA ALA A 276 -11.75 46.49 -11.62
C ALA A 276 -11.14 46.20 -10.24
N PRO A 277 -11.47 46.99 -9.19
CA PRO A 277 -10.70 47.03 -7.95
C PRO A 277 -10.64 45.71 -7.17
N TYR A 278 -11.56 44.78 -7.41
CA TYR A 278 -11.67 43.51 -6.72
C TYR A 278 -11.37 42.29 -7.61
N ASP A 279 -11.06 42.50 -8.88
CA ASP A 279 -10.84 41.43 -9.85
C ASP A 279 -9.33 41.22 -10.08
N PHE A 280 -8.98 39.99 -10.46
CA PHE A 280 -7.61 39.64 -10.80
C PHE A 280 -7.56 38.72 -12.02
N THR A 281 -6.45 38.83 -12.74
CA THR A 281 -6.15 38.02 -13.92
C THR A 281 -4.95 37.14 -13.63
N VAL A 282 -5.07 35.85 -13.91
CA VAL A 282 -3.99 34.87 -13.79
C VAL A 282 -3.44 34.59 -15.18
N LEU A 283 -2.17 34.90 -15.38
CA LEU A 283 -1.43 34.69 -16.62
C LEU A 283 -0.56 33.44 -16.51
N LEU A 284 -0.63 32.59 -17.53
CA LEU A 284 0.02 31.28 -17.57
C LEU A 284 0.85 31.17 -18.85
N GLN A 285 2.15 30.87 -18.74
CA GLN A 285 2.97 30.56 -19.90
C GLN A 285 2.91 29.06 -20.22
N CYS A 286 1.79 28.61 -20.77
CA CYS A 286 1.64 27.22 -21.20
C CYS A 286 0.70 27.12 -22.41
N VAL A 287 0.81 26.00 -23.14
CA VAL A 287 -0.06 25.71 -24.27
C VAL A 287 -1.51 25.62 -23.77
N PRO A 288 -2.47 26.31 -24.43
CA PRO A 288 -3.86 26.25 -24.02
C PRO A 288 -4.43 24.86 -24.24
N ASP A 289 -4.94 24.26 -23.17
CA ASP A 289 -5.71 23.02 -23.19
C ASP A 289 -7.05 23.25 -22.48
N GLU A 290 -8.15 22.82 -23.10
CA GLU A 290 -9.51 22.99 -22.57
C GLU A 290 -9.71 22.22 -21.25
N ARG A 291 -9.07 21.04 -21.12
CA ARG A 291 -9.14 20.24 -19.88
C ARG A 291 -8.43 20.98 -18.75
N LEU A 292 -7.21 21.43 -19.00
CA LEU A 292 -6.43 22.21 -18.05
C LEU A 292 -7.13 23.51 -17.63
N TYR A 293 -7.73 24.24 -18.58
CA TYR A 293 -8.50 25.45 -18.29
C TYR A 293 -9.67 25.16 -17.33
N SER A 294 -10.41 24.08 -17.58
CA SER A 294 -11.55 23.69 -16.76
C SER A 294 -11.12 23.29 -15.34
N GLN A 295 -10.04 22.51 -15.21
CA GLN A 295 -9.45 22.12 -13.92
C GLN A 295 -8.98 23.34 -13.12
N LEU A 296 -8.20 24.23 -13.74
CA LEU A 296 -7.69 25.45 -13.09
C LEU A 296 -8.82 26.37 -12.65
N LYS A 297 -9.80 26.60 -13.53
CA LYS A 297 -10.96 27.44 -13.23
C LYS A 297 -11.75 26.87 -12.05
N PHE A 298 -11.96 25.56 -12.01
CA PHE A 298 -12.66 24.88 -10.92
C PHE A 298 -11.90 25.05 -9.59
N LEU A 299 -10.61 24.72 -9.54
CA LEU A 299 -9.83 24.83 -8.31
C LEU A 299 -9.67 26.28 -7.85
N ILE A 300 -9.33 27.22 -8.74
CA ILE A 300 -9.16 28.63 -8.39
C ILE A 300 -10.46 29.21 -7.83
N ASN A 301 -11.63 28.81 -8.34
CA ASN A 301 -12.90 29.26 -7.80
C ASN A 301 -13.14 28.80 -6.34
N GLN A 302 -12.54 27.69 -5.92
CA GLN A 302 -12.62 27.24 -4.52
C GLN A 302 -11.69 28.04 -3.60
N PHE A 303 -10.59 28.60 -4.11
CA PHE A 303 -9.58 29.35 -3.33
C PHE A 303 -9.68 30.87 -3.44
N LYS A 304 -10.45 31.40 -4.39
CA LYS A 304 -10.58 32.85 -4.61
C LYS A 304 -11.27 33.56 -3.44
N PRO A 305 -10.96 34.86 -3.23
CA PRO A 305 -11.73 35.71 -2.34
C PRO A 305 -13.21 35.79 -2.71
N LEU A 306 -14.04 36.07 -1.71
CA LEU A 306 -15.46 36.32 -1.95
C LEU A 306 -15.63 37.56 -2.86
N ARG A 307 -16.53 37.46 -3.85
CA ARG A 307 -16.89 38.52 -4.82
C ARG A 307 -15.83 38.88 -5.89
N SER A 308 -14.62 38.34 -5.85
CA SER A 308 -13.64 38.56 -6.93
C SER A 308 -13.97 37.73 -8.17
N ARG A 309 -13.85 38.33 -9.36
CA ARG A 309 -13.86 37.59 -10.62
C ARG A 309 -12.43 37.26 -11.03
N VAL A 310 -12.27 36.07 -11.61
CA VAL A 310 -10.99 35.57 -12.09
C VAL A 310 -11.04 35.43 -13.60
N SER A 311 -10.07 36.03 -14.28
CA SER A 311 -9.83 35.76 -15.70
C SER A 311 -8.55 34.93 -15.82
N LEU A 312 -8.62 33.83 -16.57
CA LEU A 312 -7.46 33.00 -16.91
C LEU A 312 -7.04 33.32 -18.33
N VAL A 313 -5.76 33.66 -18.51
CA VAL A 313 -5.19 34.01 -19.81
C VAL A 313 -3.92 33.17 -20.02
N PHE A 314 -3.92 32.37 -21.08
CA PHE A 314 -2.74 31.65 -21.53
C PHE A 314 -1.92 32.55 -22.44
N LEU A 315 -0.63 32.70 -22.14
CA LEU A 315 0.32 33.48 -22.92
C LEU A 315 0.98 32.55 -23.95
N ASP A 316 0.81 32.88 -25.22
CA ASP A 316 1.57 32.24 -26.31
C ASP A 316 3.03 32.71 -26.29
N ASN A 317 3.95 31.90 -26.81
CA ASN A 317 5.39 32.23 -26.91
C ASN A 317 5.68 33.46 -27.80
N CYS A 318 4.77 33.79 -28.72
CA CYS A 318 4.84 34.96 -29.60
C CYS A 318 3.49 35.68 -29.62
N GLY A 319 3.35 36.74 -28.83
CA GLY A 319 2.14 37.57 -28.76
C GLY A 319 2.21 38.76 -29.72
N ARG A 320 1.10 39.03 -30.41
CA ARG A 320 0.90 40.26 -31.20
C ARG A 320 0.76 41.45 -30.23
N LEU A 321 1.39 42.59 -30.54
CA LEU A 321 1.45 43.79 -29.69
C LEU A 321 0.10 44.48 -29.35
N ASP A 322 -1.04 43.89 -29.76
CA ASP A 322 -2.40 44.38 -29.46
C ASP A 322 -3.24 43.42 -28.59
N SER A 323 -2.74 42.21 -28.30
CA SER A 323 -3.34 41.28 -27.31
C SER A 323 -2.49 41.30 -26.02
N PHE A 324 -2.78 40.46 -25.01
CA PHE A 324 -2.01 40.39 -23.74
C PHE A 324 -0.52 40.06 -23.97
N ALA A 325 0.23 41.06 -24.39
CA ALA A 325 1.64 41.03 -24.72
C ALA A 325 2.38 41.78 -23.60
N CYS A 326 2.90 41.01 -22.66
CA CYS A 326 3.85 41.51 -21.68
C CYS A 326 5.21 41.61 -22.36
N LEU A 327 5.77 42.83 -22.41
CA LEU A 327 7.04 43.13 -23.10
C LEU A 327 8.19 42.22 -22.66
N ASP A 328 8.23 41.83 -21.38
CA ASP A 328 9.28 40.98 -20.82
C ASP A 328 9.03 39.47 -20.98
N LEU A 329 7.84 39.05 -21.44
CA LEU A 329 7.43 37.64 -21.41
C LEU A 329 7.14 37.06 -22.80
N ASN A 330 6.36 37.76 -23.63
CA ASN A 330 5.84 37.21 -24.88
C ASN A 330 5.75 38.23 -26.02
N ALA A 331 6.23 39.45 -25.84
CA ALA A 331 6.32 40.39 -26.95
C ALA A 331 7.44 39.97 -27.90
N ALA A 332 7.07 39.36 -29.02
CA ALA A 332 7.97 39.06 -30.12
C ALA A 332 7.62 39.95 -31.31
N VAL A 333 8.64 40.48 -32.00
CA VAL A 333 8.43 41.08 -33.33
C VAL A 333 8.08 39.93 -34.25
N SER A 334 6.85 39.94 -34.78
CA SER A 334 6.38 38.85 -35.60
C SER A 334 6.99 38.91 -37.00
N GLU A 335 7.80 37.92 -37.36
CA GLU A 335 8.20 37.68 -38.74
C GLU A 335 7.13 36.80 -39.42
N PRO A 336 6.69 37.10 -40.65
CA PRO A 336 5.69 36.30 -41.34
C PRO A 336 6.30 34.95 -41.81
N GLU A 337 5.73 33.83 -41.36
CA GLU A 337 6.14 32.49 -41.81
C GLU A 337 5.33 32.04 -43.04
N PRO A 338 5.96 31.40 -44.05
CA PRO A 338 5.24 30.85 -45.21
C PRO A 338 4.44 29.59 -44.81
N GLY A 339 3.11 29.62 -44.99
CA GLY A 339 2.25 28.49 -44.62
C GLY A 339 1.94 27.53 -45.77
N ARG A 340 1.95 26.23 -45.47
CA ARG A 340 1.34 25.17 -46.28
C ARG A 340 0.10 24.64 -45.57
N ALA A 341 -0.97 24.39 -46.33
CA ALA A 341 -2.32 24.06 -45.84
C ALA A 341 -2.41 22.83 -44.92
N ASP A 342 -1.46 21.89 -44.99
CA ASP A 342 -1.54 20.60 -44.28
C ASP A 342 -1.09 20.62 -42.81
N LYS A 343 -0.54 21.74 -42.30
CA LYS A 343 0.04 21.78 -40.94
C LYS A 343 -0.89 22.25 -39.81
N GLY A 344 -2.18 22.46 -40.07
CA GLY A 344 -3.12 22.88 -39.02
C GLY A 344 -2.76 24.23 -38.36
N ALA A 345 -2.01 25.08 -39.08
CA ALA A 345 -1.62 26.39 -38.58
C ALA A 345 -2.85 27.31 -38.54
N ALA A 346 -3.10 27.93 -37.38
CA ALA A 346 -4.19 28.89 -37.22
C ALA A 346 -3.93 30.14 -38.08
N LEU A 347 -4.95 30.58 -38.82
CA LEU A 347 -4.91 31.77 -39.69
C LEU A 347 -4.88 33.05 -38.85
N ASN A 348 -3.73 33.33 -38.24
CA ASN A 348 -3.55 34.42 -37.27
C ASN A 348 -3.04 35.72 -37.94
N GLY A 349 -3.10 35.82 -39.27
CA GLY A 349 -2.64 36.98 -40.05
C GLY A 349 -1.12 37.07 -40.25
N LEU A 350 -0.37 36.04 -39.83
CA LEU A 350 1.09 35.92 -39.98
C LEU A 350 1.53 34.88 -41.00
N VAL A 351 0.54 34.16 -41.55
CA VAL A 351 0.74 33.13 -42.56
C VAL A 351 0.32 33.70 -43.91
N CYS A 352 1.29 34.07 -44.73
CA CYS A 352 1.03 34.36 -46.13
C CYS A 352 1.02 33.02 -46.89
N LEU A 353 -0.12 32.68 -47.48
CA LEU A 353 -0.19 31.61 -48.47
C LEU A 353 0.58 32.09 -49.70
N GLN A 354 1.57 31.31 -50.16
CA GLN A 354 2.19 31.51 -51.47
C GLN A 354 1.32 30.92 -52.57
#